data_AF-A0A519TFC5-F1
#
_entry.id   AF-A0A519TFC5-F1
#
_cell.length_a   1.000
_cell.length_b   1.000
_cell.length_c   1.000
_cell.angle_alpha   90.00
_cell.angle_beta   90.00
_cell.angle_gamma   90.00
#
_symmetry.space_group_name_H-M   'P 1'
#
loop_
_entity.id
_entity.type
_entity.pdbx_description
1 polymer ?
#
loop_
_entity_poly.entity_id
_entity_poly.type
_entity_poly.pdbx_seq_one_letter_code
_entity_poly.pdbx_strand_id
1 'polypeptide(L)' 'MISPLAHIHPAARLAPGVTVEPFTTIYGDVEIGENTWIGPNVTIMDGAR' A
#
# COMPACT_ATOMS: atom_id res chain seq x y z
N MET A 1 -6.86 -5.37 5.10
CA MET A 1 -8.01 -5.20 4.17
C MET A 1 -7.61 -4.18 3.12
N ILE A 2 -7.75 -4.48 1.82
CA ILE A 2 -7.38 -3.53 0.76
C ILE A 2 -8.66 -2.98 0.13
N SER A 3 -8.83 -1.66 0.18
CA SER A 3 -9.93 -0.98 -0.49
C SER A 3 -9.88 -1.22 -2.01
N PRO A 4 -11.01 -1.49 -2.68
CA PRO A 4 -11.06 -1.59 -4.14
C PRO A 4 -10.77 -0.27 -4.85
N LEU A 5 -10.77 0.85 -4.11
CA LEU A 5 -10.42 2.19 -4.62
C LEU A 5 -8.94 2.54 -4.42
N ALA A 6 -8.13 1.62 -3.88
CA ALA A 6 -6.68 1.79 -3.78
C ALA A 6 -6.01 1.39 -5.10
N HIS A 7 -4.99 2.14 -5.50
CA HIS A 7 -4.17 1.86 -6.66
C HIS A 7 -2.83 1.27 -6.21
N ILE A 8 -2.67 -0.04 -6.35
CA ILE A 8 -1.47 -0.75 -5.92
C ILE A 8 -0.79 -1.34 -7.15
N HIS A 9 0.47 -0.96 -7.37
CA HIS A 9 1.27 -1.57 -8.42
C HIS A 9 1.49 -3.07 -8.12
N PRO A 10 1.38 -3.98 -9.11
CA PRO A 10 1.48 -5.43 -8.87
C PRO A 10 2.84 -5.89 -8.34
N ALA A 11 3.89 -5.07 -8.48
CA ALA A 11 5.22 -5.35 -7.93
C ALA A 11 5.37 -4.95 -6.45
N ALA A 12 4.46 -4.13 -5.90
CA ALA A 12 4.52 -3.73 -4.51
C ALA A 12 4.33 -4.95 -3.59
N ARG A 13 5.15 -5.04 -2.52
CA ARG A 13 5.14 -6.17 -1.60
C ARG A 13 4.48 -5.78 -0.29
N LEU A 14 3.25 -6.25 -0.09
CA LEU A 14 2.49 -6.02 1.13
C LEU A 14 2.48 -7.31 1.95
N ALA A 15 2.95 -7.23 3.19
CA ALA A 15 2.93 -8.35 4.11
C ALA A 15 1.49 -8.67 4.60
N PRO A 16 1.26 -9.84 5.23
CA PRO A 16 -0.04 -10.18 5.79
C PRO A 16 -0.56 -9.15 6.79
N GLY A 17 -1.88 -8.94 6.80
CA GLY A 17 -2.55 -8.03 7.74
C GLY A 17 -2.50 -6.54 7.35
N VAL A 18 -1.84 -6.17 6.25
CA VAL A 18 -1.82 -4.78 5.77
C VAL A 18 -3.23 -4.29 5.44
N THR A 19 -3.54 -3.08 5.88
CA THR A 19 -4.79 -2.38 5.57
C THR A 19 -4.50 -1.12 4.77
N VAL A 20 -5.18 -0.98 3.63
CA VAL A 20 -5.03 0.13 2.69
C VAL A 20 -6.40 0.75 2.45
N GLU A 21 -6.57 1.99 2.89
CA GLU A 21 -7.79 2.76 2.74
C GLU A 21 -7.95 3.33 1.30
N PRO A 22 -9.16 3.78 0.92
CA PRO A 22 -9.44 4.33 -0.41
C PRO A 22 -8.51 5.46 -0.87
N PHE A 23 -8.33 5.55 -2.19
CA PHE A 23 -7.58 6.62 -2.87
C PHE A 23 -6.08 6.67 -2.54
N THR A 24 -5.55 5.61 -1.94
CA THR A 24 -4.12 5.45 -1.72
C THR A 24 -3.44 4.88 -2.97
N THR A 25 -2.27 5.42 -3.31
CA THR A 25 -1.42 4.95 -4.42
C THR A 25 -0.11 4.38 -3.88
N ILE A 26 0.22 3.14 -4.27
CA ILE A 26 1.45 2.45 -3.89
C ILE A 26 2.22 2.08 -5.17
N TYR A 27 3.44 2.59 -5.30
CA TYR A 27 4.31 2.35 -6.45
C TYR A 27 5.02 0.99 -6.38
N GLY A 28 5.78 0.65 -7.43
CA GLY A 28 6.25 -0.71 -7.67
C GLY A 28 7.36 -1.17 -6.74
N ASP A 29 8.30 -0.29 -6.41
CA ASP A 29 9.42 -0.57 -5.51
C ASP A 29 9.06 -0.19 -4.07
N VAL A 30 8.02 -0.82 -3.52
CA VAL A 30 7.53 -0.55 -2.16
C VAL A 30 7.40 -1.84 -1.36
N GLU A 31 7.85 -1.79 -0.11
CA GLU A 31 7.71 -2.86 0.87
C GLU A 31 6.89 -2.37 2.08
N ILE A 32 5.80 -3.05 2.43
CA ILE A 32 4.97 -2.71 3.59
C ILE A 32 4.96 -3.87 4.57
N GLY A 33 5.37 -3.61 5.81
CA GLY A 33 5.45 -4.60 6.89
C GLY A 33 4.09 -5.08 7.42
N GLU A 34 4.12 -6.18 8.16
CA GLU A 34 2.92 -6.84 8.71
C GLU A 34 2.09 -5.90 9.59
N ASN A 35 0.76 -6.05 9.54
CA ASN A 35 -0.19 -5.29 10.36
C ASN A 35 -0.09 -3.76 10.22
N THR A 36 0.50 -3.25 9.13
CA THR A 36 0.56 -1.82 8.84
C THR A 36 -0.81 -1.30 8.40
N TRP A 37 -1.18 -0.11 8.88
CA TRP A 37 -2.36 0.62 8.44
C TRP A 37 -1.96 1.84 7.62
N ILE A 38 -2.44 1.91 6.39
CA ILE A 38 -2.25 3.03 5.47
C ILE A 38 -3.59 3.74 5.31
N GLY A 39 -3.66 4.96 5.83
CA GLY A 39 -4.86 5.81 5.78
C GLY A 39 -5.24 6.25 4.35
N PRO A 40 -6.38 6.94 4.18
CA PRO A 40 -6.87 7.32 2.86
C PRO A 40 -6.04 8.45 2.24
N ASN A 41 -6.00 8.52 0.91
CA ASN A 41 -5.28 9.55 0.13
C ASN A 41 -3.76 9.60 0.37
N VAL A 42 -3.13 8.47 0.68
CA VAL A 42 -1.67 8.39 0.84
C VAL A 42 -1.01 8.07 -0.51
N THR A 43 0.18 8.61 -0.76
CA THR A 43 1.02 8.20 -1.90
C THR A 43 2.37 7.69 -1.39
N ILE A 44 2.70 6.45 -1.71
CA ILE A 44 3.97 5.81 -1.33
C ILE A 44 4.77 5.55 -2.61
N MET A 45 5.87 6.28 -2.75
CA MET A 45 6.73 6.26 -3.93
C MET A 45 7.79 5.15 -3.85
N ASP A 46 8.40 4.86 -5.00
CA ASP A 46 9.48 3.88 -5.14
C ASP A 46 10.62 4.12 -4.13
N GLY A 47 11.15 3.03 -3.58
CA GLY A 47 12.22 2.98 -2.58
C GLY A 47 11.75 2.98 -1.11
N ALA A 48 10.45 3.05 -0.85
CA ALA A 48 9.88 3.03 0.51
C ALA A 48 9.83 1.61 1.11
N ARG A 49 10.20 1.47 2.39
CA ARG A 49 10.28 0.20 3.14
C ARG A 49 10.03 0.41 4.63
#